data_AF-A0A961K8Z7-F1
#
_entry.id   AF-A0A961K8Z7-F1
#
_cell.length_a   1.000
_cell.length_b   1.000
_cell.length_c   1.000
_cell.angle_alpha   90.00
_cell.angle_beta   90.00
_cell.angle_gamma   90.00
#
_symmetry.space_group_name_H-M   'P 1'
#
loop_
_entity.id
_entity.type
_entity.pdbx_description
1 polymer ?
#
loop_
_entity_poly.entity_id
_entity_poly.type
_entity_poly.pdbx_seq_one_letter_code
_entity_poly.pdbx_strand_id
1 'polypeptide(L)'
;MIFLFIGMIASGISARVTLLSHRGGWFLEDQARKSSGMVIFDLIGTVSGIAAFIISFLLFDWWWPLIALALGYWFVAPFVVTRTSYAFFYQTQFVTALAALICSLAICGIYFELL
;
A
#
# COMPACT_ATOMS: atom_id res chain seq x y z
N MET A 1 -15.12 -4.89 -3.16
CA MET A 1 -14.83 -4.83 -1.70
C MET A 1 -13.55 -5.58 -1.31
N ILE A 2 -13.36 -6.86 -1.63
CA ILE A 2 -12.13 -7.61 -1.24
C ILE A 2 -10.82 -6.92 -1.67
N PHE A 3 -10.75 -6.41 -2.90
CA PHE A 3 -9.58 -5.70 -3.42
C PHE A 3 -9.23 -4.44 -2.61
N LEU A 4 -10.24 -3.74 -2.05
CA LEU A 4 -10.04 -2.59 -1.17
C LEU A 4 -9.27 -3.00 0.08
N PHE A 5 -9.72 -4.06 0.75
CA PHE A 5 -9.08 -4.54 1.98
C PHE A 5 -7.66 -5.04 1.73
N ILE A 6 -7.47 -5.87 0.71
CA ILE A 6 -6.15 -6.41 0.37
C ILE A 6 -5.20 -5.26 -0.01
N GLY A 7 -5.65 -4.33 -0.86
CA GLY A 7 -4.86 -3.17 -1.29
C GLY A 7 -4.48 -2.25 -0.13
N MET A 8 -5.40 -2.00 0.80
CA MET A 8 -5.14 -1.17 1.99
C MET A 8 -4.22 -1.86 2.99
N ILE A 9 -4.33 -3.17 3.17
CA ILE A 9 -3.39 -3.94 4.01
C ILE A 9 -1.99 -3.91 3.40
N ALA A 10 -1.86 -4.18 2.10
CA ALA A 10 -0.57 -4.16 1.42
C ALA A 10 0.09 -2.77 1.46
N SER A 11 -0.69 -1.71 1.24
CA SER A 11 -0.25 -0.32 1.38
C SER A 11 0.12 0.04 2.82
N GLY A 12 -0.61 -0.49 3.81
CA GLY A 12 -0.31 -0.30 5.23
C GLY A 12 1.02 -0.94 5.63
N ILE A 13 1.29 -2.16 5.15
CA ILE A 13 2.56 -2.87 5.37
C ILE A 13 3.72 -2.08 4.78
N SER A 14 3.61 -1.61 3.53
CA SER A 14 4.68 -0.84 2.88
C SER A 14 4.92 0.51 3.57
N ALA A 15 3.86 1.20 4.00
CA ALA A 15 3.97 2.43 4.79
C ALA A 15 4.67 2.16 6.13
N ARG A 16 4.37 1.05 6.80
CA ARG A 16 5.00 0.69 8.07
C ARG A 16 6.49 0.37 7.94
N VAL A 17 6.88 -0.36 6.90
CA VAL A 17 8.30 -0.62 6.59
C VAL A 17 9.02 0.71 6.37
N THR A 18 8.43 1.62 5.60
CA THR A 18 8.99 2.95 5.33
C THR A 18 9.13 3.81 6.59
N LEU A 19 8.16 3.75 7.51
CA LEU A 19 8.27 4.43 8.80
C LEU A 19 9.37 3.86 9.69
N LEU A 20 9.58 2.53 9.65
CA LEU A 20 10.64 1.89 10.41
C LEU A 20 12.03 2.20 9.84
N SER A 21 12.19 2.26 8.52
CA SER A 21 13.45 2.68 7.89
C SER A 21 13.79 4.14 8.20
N HIS A 22 12.79 5.03 8.19
CA HIS A 22 12.94 6.41 8.67
C HIS A 22 13.36 6.47 10.14
N ARG A 23 12.69 5.73 11.03
CA ARG A 23 13.01 5.71 12.47
C ARG A 23 14.40 5.12 12.76
N GLY A 24 14.86 4.18 11.95
CA GLY A 24 16.20 3.62 12.11
C GLY A 24 17.33 4.53 11.60
N GLY A 25 17.02 5.54 10.77
CA GLY A 25 18.01 6.37 10.08
C GLY A 25 18.56 5.79 8.75
N TRP A 26 18.00 4.69 8.25
CA TRP A 26 18.50 3.95 7.07
C TRP A 26 17.79 4.39 5.79
N PHE A 27 16.76 5.23 5.91
CA PHE A 27 15.88 5.61 4.81
C PHE A 27 16.61 6.18 3.59
N LEU A 28 17.58 7.07 3.78
CA LEU A 28 18.31 7.69 2.67
C LEU A 28 19.19 6.68 1.94
N GLU A 29 19.85 5.78 2.66
CA GLU A 29 20.66 4.71 2.08
C GLU A 29 19.78 3.68 1.36
N ASP A 30 18.62 3.35 1.92
CA ASP A 30 17.64 2.45 1.33
C ASP A 30 17.05 3.02 0.03
N GLN A 31 16.73 4.31 0.00
CA GLN A 31 16.25 5.00 -1.20
C GLN A 31 17.35 5.11 -2.27
N ALA A 32 18.60 5.37 -1.88
CA ALA A 32 19.72 5.45 -2.82
C ALA A 32 20.05 4.09 -3.46
N ARG A 33 19.69 2.97 -2.83
CA ARG A 33 19.84 1.62 -3.38
C ARG A 33 18.72 1.21 -4.34
N LYS A 34 17.60 1.94 -4.39
CA LYS A 34 16.51 1.64 -5.31
C LYS A 34 16.90 1.99 -6.74
N SER A 35 16.59 1.10 -7.68
CA SER A 35 16.73 1.40 -9.10
C SER A 35 15.72 2.48 -9.53
N SER A 36 16.06 3.28 -10.53
CA SER A 36 15.15 4.31 -11.07
C SER A 36 13.80 3.72 -11.51
N GLY A 37 13.79 2.49 -12.03
CA GLY A 37 12.56 1.79 -12.38
C GLY A 37 11.66 1.48 -11.17
N MET A 38 12.26 1.13 -10.03
CA MET A 38 11.53 0.87 -8.79
C MET A 38 10.93 2.16 -8.20
N VAL A 39 11.64 3.30 -8.34
CA VAL A 39 11.12 4.62 -7.92
C VAL A 39 9.91 5.03 -8.76
N ILE A 40 9.98 4.86 -10.08
CA ILE A 40 8.84 5.14 -10.98
C ILE A 40 7.66 4.21 -10.65
N PHE A 41 7.94 2.94 -10.39
CA PHE A 41 6.90 1.97 -10.00
C PHE A 41 6.23 2.37 -8.68
N ASP A 42 6.99 2.75 -7.67
CA ASP A 42 6.46 3.23 -6.38
C ASP A 42 5.60 4.49 -6.57
N LEU A 43 6.00 5.40 -7.46
CA LEU A 43 5.24 6.60 -7.80
C LEU A 43 3.89 6.25 -8.44
N ILE A 44 3.89 5.40 -9.47
CA ILE A 44 2.66 4.94 -10.14
C ILE A 44 1.76 4.19 -9.16
N GLY A 45 2.35 3.33 -8.33
CA GLY A 45 1.65 2.62 -7.26
C GLY A 45 0.94 3.56 -6.29
N THR A 46 1.63 4.62 -5.86
CA THR A 46 1.07 5.61 -4.93
C THR A 46 -0.06 6.41 -5.57
N VAL A 47 0.14 6.91 -6.80
CA VAL A 47 -0.89 7.67 -7.52
C VAL A 47 -2.13 6.81 -7.78
N SER A 48 -1.93 5.58 -8.25
CA SER A 48 -3.02 4.61 -8.46
C SER A 48 -3.75 4.28 -7.16
N GLY A 49 -3.03 4.08 -6.05
CA GLY A 49 -3.62 3.80 -4.74
C GLY A 49 -4.48 4.94 -4.22
N ILE A 50 -4.03 6.20 -4.37
CA ILE A 50 -4.83 7.38 -4.00
C ILE A 50 -6.09 7.46 -4.87
N ALA A 51 -5.96 7.29 -6.18
CA ALA A 51 -7.10 7.30 -7.10
C ALA A 51 -8.12 6.21 -6.74
N ALA A 52 -7.67 4.98 -6.52
CA ALA A 52 -8.51 3.85 -6.12
C ALA A 52 -9.19 4.09 -4.76
N PHE A 53 -8.51 4.73 -3.81
CA PHE A 53 -9.11 5.10 -2.54
C PHE A 53 -10.23 6.12 -2.72
N ILE A 54 -10.03 7.19 -3.51
CA ILE A 54 -11.07 8.17 -3.79
C ILE A 54 -12.26 7.52 -4.49
N ILE A 55 -12.00 6.74 -5.53
CA ILE A 55 -13.02 6.01 -6.29
C ILE A 55 -13.81 5.05 -5.39
N SER A 56 -13.18 4.47 -4.37
CA SER A 56 -13.88 3.58 -3.44
C SER A 56 -14.98 4.25 -2.63
N PHE A 57 -14.91 5.57 -2.39
CA PHE A 57 -16.01 6.33 -1.79
C PHE A 57 -17.19 6.54 -2.74
N LEU A 58 -16.97 6.44 -4.05
CA LEU A 58 -18.02 6.51 -5.07
C LEU A 58 -18.68 5.14 -5.30
N LEU A 59 -17.92 4.05 -5.14
CA LEU A 59 -18.37 2.67 -5.36
C LEU A 59 -19.06 2.01 -4.15
N PHE A 60 -18.65 2.37 -2.94
CA PHE A 60 -19.11 1.72 -1.71
C PHE A 60 -19.65 2.74 -0.71
N ASP A 61 -20.32 2.27 0.34
CA ASP A 61 -20.76 3.17 1.41
C ASP A 61 -19.56 3.92 2.02
N TRP A 62 -19.79 5.18 2.38
CA TRP A 62 -18.76 6.14 2.82
C TRP A 62 -17.87 5.66 3.97
N TRP A 63 -18.31 4.70 4.78
CA TRP A 63 -17.59 4.17 5.93
C TRP A 63 -16.66 2.98 5.57
N TRP A 64 -16.90 2.26 4.47
CA TRP A 64 -16.11 1.09 4.09
C TRP A 64 -14.63 1.40 3.76
N PRO A 65 -14.32 2.44 2.96
CA PRO A 65 -12.92 2.85 2.72
C PRO A 65 -12.19 3.20 4.01
N LEU A 66 -12.87 3.86 4.95
CA LEU A 66 -12.30 4.24 6.24
C LEU A 66 -11.95 3.01 7.10
N ILE A 67 -12.83 2.01 7.13
CA ILE A 67 -12.55 0.75 7.83
C ILE A 67 -11.37 0.02 7.19
N ALA A 68 -11.31 -0.06 5.86
CA ALA A 68 -10.21 -0.72 5.17
C ALA A 68 -8.86 -0.04 5.44
N LEU A 69 -8.83 1.30 5.41
CA LEU A 69 -7.66 2.08 5.80
C LEU A 69 -7.25 1.81 7.25
N ALA A 70 -8.21 1.86 8.17
CA ALA A 70 -7.95 1.67 9.59
C ALA A 70 -7.43 0.26 9.90
N LEU A 71 -8.05 -0.77 9.33
CA LEU A 71 -7.58 -2.14 9.47
C LEU A 71 -6.20 -2.35 8.86
N GLY A 72 -5.97 -1.84 7.65
CA GLY A 72 -4.69 -2.00 6.96
C GLY A 72 -3.53 -1.36 7.72
N TYR A 73 -3.65 -0.07 8.04
CA TYR A 73 -2.56 0.71 8.61
C TYR A 73 -2.45 0.63 10.13
N TRP A 74 -3.55 0.70 10.88
CA TRP A 74 -3.49 0.75 12.37
C TRP A 74 -3.51 -0.63 13.03
N PHE A 75 -4.11 -1.64 12.41
CA PHE A 75 -4.17 -2.97 12.99
C PHE A 75 -3.16 -3.91 12.32
N VAL A 76 -3.37 -4.27 11.06
CA VAL A 76 -2.61 -5.34 10.42
C VAL A 76 -1.13 -4.99 10.30
N ALA A 77 -0.79 -3.81 9.76
CA ALA A 77 0.59 -3.42 9.54
C ALA A 77 1.49 -3.44 10.79
N PRO A 78 1.10 -2.89 11.97
CA PRO A 78 1.95 -2.94 13.16
C PRO A 78 2.05 -4.32 13.81
N PHE A 79 1.03 -5.18 13.69
CA PHE A 79 1.10 -6.56 14.19
C PHE A 79 1.97 -7.45 13.29
N VAL A 80 1.92 -7.22 11.98
CA VAL A 80 2.64 -8.00 10.98
C VAL A 80 4.10 -7.53 10.84
N VAL A 81 4.32 -6.21 10.78
CA VAL A 81 5.65 -5.60 10.61
C VAL A 81 6.18 -5.13 11.97
N THR A 82 6.93 -6.01 12.60
CA THR A 82 7.63 -5.79 13.87
C THR A 82 9.14 -5.66 13.62
N ARG A 83 9.93 -5.41 14.68
CA ARG A 83 11.40 -5.32 14.55
C ARG A 83 12.04 -6.61 14.03
N THR A 84 11.48 -7.76 14.39
CA THR A 84 12.00 -9.08 13.99
C THR A 84 11.59 -9.46 12.57
N SER A 85 10.39 -9.05 12.12
CA SER A 85 9.89 -9.33 10.77
C SER A 85 10.25 -8.25 9.73
N TYR A 86 10.86 -7.14 10.15
CA TYR A 86 11.22 -6.01 9.28
C TYR A 86 12.01 -6.43 8.03
N ALA A 87 13.07 -7.22 8.19
CA ALA A 87 13.95 -7.61 7.07
C ALA A 87 13.18 -8.39 5.99
N PHE A 88 12.24 -9.25 6.39
CA PHE A 88 11.39 -9.99 5.47
C PHE A 88 10.45 -9.07 4.68
N PHE A 89 9.78 -8.14 5.37
CA PHE A 89 8.87 -7.19 4.71
C PHE A 89 9.58 -6.15 3.85
N TYR A 90 10.82 -5.81 4.21
CA TYR A 90 11.68 -4.97 3.37
C TYR A 90 12.06 -5.68 2.07
N GLN A 91 12.49 -6.96 2.13
CA GLN A 91 12.81 -7.74 0.93
C GLN A 91 11.59 -7.99 0.04
N THR A 92 10.40 -8.14 0.64
CA THR A 92 9.14 -8.38 -0.08
C THR A 92 8.40 -7.09 -0.43
N GLN A 93 9.00 -5.91 -0.20
CA GLN A 93 8.34 -4.62 -0.43
C GLN A 93 7.83 -4.47 -1.86
N PHE A 94 8.60 -4.93 -2.85
CA PHE A 94 8.18 -4.93 -4.25
C PHE A 94 6.91 -5.76 -4.48
N VAL A 95 6.83 -6.96 -3.89
CA VAL A 95 5.65 -7.84 -4.00
C VAL A 95 4.44 -7.20 -3.34
N THR A 96 4.63 -6.59 -2.16
CA THR A 96 3.53 -5.89 -1.47
C THR A 96 3.05 -4.67 -2.25
N ALA A 97 3.96 -3.90 -2.85
CA ALA A 97 3.63 -2.75 -3.68
C ALA A 97 2.91 -3.18 -4.98
N LEU A 98 3.32 -4.30 -5.57
CA LEU A 98 2.67 -4.87 -6.75
C LEU A 98 1.27 -5.40 -6.44
N ALA A 99 1.08 -6.07 -5.31
CA ALA A 99 -0.24 -6.48 -4.85
C ALA A 99 -1.16 -5.26 -4.63
N ALA A 100 -0.64 -4.18 -4.01
CA ALA A 100 -1.38 -2.94 -3.82
C ALA A 100 -1.77 -2.28 -5.15
N LEU A 101 -0.83 -2.21 -6.11
CA LEU A 101 -1.08 -1.67 -7.45
C LEU A 101 -2.16 -2.45 -8.19
N ILE A 102 -2.07 -3.79 -8.22
CA ILE A 102 -3.06 -4.64 -8.90
C ILE A 102 -4.45 -4.42 -8.28
N CYS A 103 -4.55 -4.40 -6.94
CA CYS A 103 -5.81 -4.14 -6.27
C CYS A 103 -6.37 -2.75 -6.58
N SER A 104 -5.50 -1.75 -6.67
CA SER A 104 -5.89 -0.38 -7.00
C SER A 104 -6.42 -0.27 -8.43
N LEU A 105 -5.71 -0.87 -9.39
CA LEU A 105 -6.14 -0.93 -10.79
C LEU A 105 -7.47 -1.70 -10.94
N ALA A 106 -7.65 -2.79 -10.20
CA ALA A 106 -8.90 -3.54 -10.22
C ALA A 106 -10.09 -2.71 -9.71
N ILE A 107 -9.91 -1.91 -8.64
CA ILE A 107 -10.97 -1.01 -8.14
C ILE A 107 -11.29 0.07 -9.17
N CYS A 108 -10.27 0.68 -9.79
CA CYS A 108 -10.48 1.64 -10.86
C CYS A 108 -11.20 1.00 -12.06
N GLY A 109 -10.84 -0.22 -12.44
CA GLY A 109 -11.49 -0.97 -13.52
C GLY A 109 -12.96 -1.23 -13.25
N ILE A 110 -13.31 -1.68 -12.04
CA ILE A 110 -14.70 -1.89 -11.62
C ILE A 110 -15.52 -0.59 -11.73
N TYR A 111 -14.92 0.56 -11.38
CA TYR A 111 -15.60 1.84 -11.54
C TYR A 111 -15.89 2.18 -13.00
N PHE A 112 -14.93 1.97 -13.91
CA PHE A 112 -15.13 2.24 -15.34
C PHE A 112 -16.10 1.26 -16.01
N GLU A 113 -16.23 0.04 -15.52
CA GLU A 113 -17.22 -0.93 -16.04
C GLU A 113 -18.65 -0.62 -15.57
N LEU A 114 -18.80 0.03 -14.41
CA LEU A 114 -20.10 0.40 -13.83
C LEU A 114 -20.66 1.74 -14.35
N LEU A 115 -19.87 2.48 -15.13
CA LEU A 115 -20.18 3.81 -15.65
C LEU A 115 -20.64 3.72 -17.11
#